data_AF-A0A7Y1Y6Q2-F1
#
_entry.id   AF-A0A7Y1Y6Q2-F1
#
_cell.length_a   1.000
_cell.length_b   1.000
_cell.length_c   1.000
_cell.angle_alpha   90.00
_cell.angle_beta   90.00
_cell.angle_gamma   90.00
#
_symmetry.space_group_name_H-M   'P 1'
#
loop_
_entity.id
_entity.type
_entity.pdbx_description
1 polymer ?
#
loop_
_entity_poly.entity_id
_entity_poly.type
_entity_poly.pdbx_seq_one_letter_code
_entity_poly.pdbx_strand_id
1 'polypeptide(L)'
;AYGTFLMRQFFVSIPKELEEAAVIDGAKRWKILWTIFVPLSWPAIATLTTFMFLYAWNSFIWPLVSINGANSDDFVLTIALSQLGGQAGEGPNLIFAAIVLSVAIPFTVFILAQRYFVENVATSGIK
;
A
#
# COMPACT_ATOMS: atom_id res chain seq x y z
N ALA A 1 -12.90 -2.73 3.23
CA ALA A 1 -13.50 -3.89 2.55
C ALA A 1 -12.64 -4.40 1.37
N TYR A 2 -12.11 -3.53 0.50
CA TYR A 2 -11.33 -3.92 -0.69
C TYR A 2 -10.14 -4.86 -0.41
N GLY A 3 -9.26 -4.51 0.54
CA GLY A 3 -8.08 -5.33 0.84
C GLY A 3 -8.41 -6.75 1.30
N THR A 4 -9.41 -6.90 2.17
CA THR A 4 -9.88 -8.22 2.61
C THR A 4 -10.41 -9.06 1.45
N PHE A 5 -11.16 -8.45 0.53
CA PHE A 5 -11.69 -9.13 -0.65
C PHE A 5 -10.57 -9.57 -1.61
N LEU A 6 -9.62 -8.69 -1.92
CA LEU A 6 -8.48 -8.99 -2.78
C LEU A 6 -7.63 -10.13 -2.21
N MET A 7 -7.29 -10.07 -0.92
CA MET A 7 -6.51 -11.11 -0.26
C MET A 7 -7.25 -12.44 -0.22
N ARG A 8 -8.56 -12.44 0.05
CA ARG A 8 -9.38 -13.65 -0.02
C ARG A 8 -9.35 -14.25 -1.43
N GLN A 9 -9.49 -13.43 -2.46
CA GLN A 9 -9.48 -13.91 -3.84
C GLN A 9 -8.14 -14.56 -4.20
N PHE A 10 -7.04 -13.99 -3.72
CA PHE A 10 -5.72 -14.58 -3.91
C PHE A 10 -5.56 -15.89 -3.13
N PHE A 11 -5.95 -15.95 -1.86
CA PHE A 11 -5.86 -17.18 -1.05
C PHE A 11 -6.65 -18.34 -1.64
N VAL A 12 -7.81 -18.08 -2.26
CA VAL A 12 -8.61 -19.13 -2.94
C VAL A 12 -7.92 -19.68 -4.19
N SER A 13 -6.99 -18.92 -4.80
CA SER A 13 -6.19 -19.40 -5.93
C SER A 13 -5.04 -20.32 -5.53
N ILE A 14 -4.67 -20.36 -4.25
CA ILE A 14 -3.62 -21.24 -3.74
C ILE A 14 -4.14 -22.69 -3.71
N PRO A 15 -3.41 -23.67 -4.27
CA PRO A 15 -3.83 -25.07 -4.28
C PRO A 15 -4.04 -25.61 -2.86
N LYS A 16 -5.16 -26.29 -2.62
CA LYS A 16 -5.55 -26.80 -1.29
C LYS A 16 -4.65 -27.94 -0.82
N GLU A 17 -4.00 -28.62 -1.75
CA GLU A 17 -3.10 -29.75 -1.51
C GLU A 17 -1.92 -29.33 -0.62
N LEU A 18 -1.47 -28.07 -0.71
CA LEU A 18 -0.42 -27.53 0.15
C LEU A 18 -0.86 -27.42 1.61
N GLU A 19 -2.12 -27.05 1.84
CA GLU A 19 -2.71 -27.02 3.18
C GLU A 19 -2.90 -28.43 3.72
N GLU A 20 -3.45 -29.35 2.90
CA GLU A 20 -3.69 -30.74 3.29
C GLU A 20 -2.39 -31.47 3.66
N ALA A 21 -1.33 -31.29 2.86
CA ALA A 21 -0.01 -31.84 3.16
C ALA A 21 0.54 -31.33 4.50
N ALA A 22 0.44 -30.03 4.75
CA ALA A 22 0.91 -29.44 6.01
C ALA A 22 0.09 -29.93 7.23
N VAL A 23 -1.20 -30.20 7.05
CA VAL A 23 -2.04 -30.80 8.11
C VAL A 23 -1.63 -32.24 8.38
N ILE A 24 -1.31 -33.02 7.35
CA ILE A 24 -0.79 -34.40 7.48
C ILE A 24 0.57 -34.38 8.24
N ASP A 25 1.41 -33.38 7.98
CA ASP A 25 2.68 -33.14 8.70
C ASP A 25 2.49 -32.62 10.15
N GLY A 26 1.25 -32.50 10.63
CA GLY A 26 0.94 -32.05 11.99
C GLY A 26 1.10 -30.55 12.22
N ALA A 27 1.17 -29.73 11.15
CA ALA A 27 1.27 -28.28 11.29
C ALA A 27 -0.05 -27.68 11.81
N LYS A 28 0.06 -26.81 12.83
CA LYS A 28 -1.08 -26.02 13.32
C LYS A 28 -1.46 -24.94 12.29
N ARG A 29 -2.73 -24.53 12.27
CA ARG A 29 -3.28 -23.47 11.39
C ARG A 29 -2.43 -22.19 11.33
N TRP A 30 -1.93 -21.73 12.49
CA TRP A 30 -1.07 -20.55 12.54
C TRP A 30 0.26 -20.74 11.78
N LYS A 31 0.87 -21.93 11.88
CA LYS A 31 2.09 -22.27 11.15
C LYS A 31 1.83 -22.32 9.65
N ILE A 32 0.72 -22.93 9.24
CA ILE A 32 0.29 -23.00 7.83
C ILE A 32 0.14 -21.59 7.23
N LEU A 33 -0.53 -20.68 7.95
CA LEU A 33 -0.70 -19.30 7.53
C LEU A 33 0.65 -18.62 7.22
N TRP A 34 1.55 -18.60 8.20
CA TRP A 34 2.82 -17.86 8.08
C TRP A 34 3.87 -18.54 7.20
N THR A 35 3.80 -19.87 7.04
CA THR A 35 4.82 -20.63 6.30
C THR A 35 4.42 -20.87 4.84
N ILE A 36 3.12 -20.93 4.54
CA ILE A 36 2.61 -21.26 3.20
C ILE A 36 1.86 -20.08 2.61
N PHE A 37 0.74 -19.67 3.23
CA PHE A 37 -0.15 -18.67 2.63
C PHE A 37 0.49 -17.29 2.53
N VAL A 38 1.16 -16.80 3.58
CA VAL A 38 1.77 -15.46 3.59
C VAL A 38 2.90 -15.34 2.56
N PRO A 39 3.89 -16.25 2.49
CA PRO A 39 4.96 -16.17 1.50
C PRO A 39 4.45 -16.29 0.05
N LEU A 40 3.52 -17.21 -0.20
CA LEU A 40 2.93 -17.38 -1.55
C LEU A 40 2.09 -16.17 -1.96
N SER A 41 1.53 -15.45 -1.00
CA SER A 41 0.74 -14.24 -1.25
C SER A 41 1.55 -12.95 -1.22
N TRP A 42 2.88 -13.04 -1.10
CA TRP A 42 3.75 -11.87 -1.08
C TRP A 42 3.52 -10.91 -2.26
N PRO A 43 3.33 -11.39 -3.51
CA PRO A 43 3.04 -10.50 -4.63
C PRO A 43 1.71 -9.76 -4.48
N ALA A 44 0.67 -10.41 -3.94
CA ALA A 44 -0.64 -9.79 -3.68
C ALA A 44 -0.60 -8.81 -2.51
N ILE A 45 0.14 -9.15 -1.45
CA ILE A 45 0.40 -8.27 -0.30
C ILE A 45 1.12 -7.01 -0.78
N ALA A 46 2.18 -7.13 -1.56
CA ALA A 46 2.92 -5.99 -2.10
C ALA A 46 2.03 -5.07 -2.94
N THR A 47 1.17 -5.65 -3.77
CA THR A 47 0.18 -4.91 -4.58
C THR A 47 -0.80 -4.15 -3.70
N LEU A 48 -1.43 -4.83 -2.74
CA LEU A 48 -2.39 -4.22 -1.81
C LEU A 48 -1.74 -3.11 -0.97
N THR A 49 -0.55 -3.36 -0.44
CA THR A 49 0.21 -2.39 0.36
C THR A 49 0.54 -1.14 -0.47
N THR A 50 0.91 -1.31 -1.74
CA THR A 50 1.18 -0.16 -2.63
C THR A 50 -0.08 0.68 -2.83
N PHE A 51 -1.21 0.06 -3.15
CA PHE A 51 -2.47 0.80 -3.31
C PHE A 51 -2.92 1.47 -2.02
N MET A 52 -2.79 0.80 -0.87
CA MET A 52 -3.15 1.36 0.43
C MET A 52 -2.23 2.52 0.82
N PHE A 53 -0.94 2.41 0.53
CA PHE A 53 0.02 3.48 0.71
C PHE A 53 -0.36 4.70 -0.12
N LEU A 54 -0.62 4.52 -1.42
CA LEU A 54 -1.03 5.62 -2.31
C LEU A 54 -2.34 6.26 -1.84
N TYR A 55 -3.31 5.46 -1.41
CA TYR A 55 -4.57 5.96 -0.86
C TYR A 55 -4.34 6.81 0.39
N ALA A 56 -3.54 6.33 1.34
CA ALA A 56 -3.23 7.06 2.56
C ALA A 56 -2.41 8.34 2.28
N TRP A 57 -1.41 8.25 1.40
CA TRP A 57 -0.53 9.36 1.02
C TRP A 57 -1.29 10.50 0.35
N ASN A 58 -2.25 10.16 -0.53
CA ASN A 58 -3.10 11.15 -1.21
C ASN A 58 -4.33 11.54 -0.40
N SER A 59 -4.51 11.02 0.82
CA SER A 59 -5.65 11.35 1.67
C SER A 59 -5.56 12.80 2.13
N PHE A 60 -6.63 13.55 1.93
CA PHE A 60 -6.72 14.96 2.31
C PHE A 60 -7.86 15.22 3.28
N ILE A 61 -9.08 14.79 2.94
CA ILE A 61 -10.29 15.09 3.71
C ILE A 61 -10.25 14.51 5.12
N TRP A 62 -9.87 13.24 5.26
CA TRP A 62 -9.85 12.58 6.57
C TRP A 62 -8.81 13.22 7.51
N PRO A 63 -7.55 13.45 7.09
CA PRO A 63 -6.59 14.23 7.87
C PRO A 63 -7.07 15.65 8.19
N LEU A 64 -7.66 16.36 7.21
CA LEU A 64 -8.13 17.74 7.39
C LEU A 64 -9.18 17.86 8.49
N VAL A 65 -10.08 16.88 8.59
CA VAL A 65 -11.14 16.87 9.62
C VAL A 65 -10.62 16.32 10.95
N SER A 66 -9.70 15.36 10.92
CA SER A 66 -9.23 14.69 12.14
C SER A 66 -8.13 15.44 12.88
N ILE A 67 -7.30 16.20 12.17
CA ILE A 67 -6.21 16.97 12.78
C ILE A 67 -6.78 18.32 13.21
N ASN A 68 -6.80 18.56 14.54
CA ASN A 68 -7.18 19.86 15.07
C ASN A 68 -6.16 20.90 14.60
N GLY A 69 -6.59 21.90 13.84
CA GLY A 69 -5.72 22.89 13.19
C GLY A 69 -4.87 23.80 14.11
N ALA A 70 -4.82 23.51 15.41
CA ALA A 70 -4.01 24.24 16.40
C ALA A 70 -2.54 23.78 16.45
N ASN A 71 -2.23 22.55 16.03
CA ASN A 71 -0.85 22.03 16.02
C ASN A 71 -0.37 21.77 14.59
N SER A 72 0.47 22.67 14.08
CA SER A 72 1.07 22.55 12.75
C SER A 72 2.03 21.34 12.63
N ASP A 73 2.53 20.84 13.76
CA ASP A 73 3.46 19.70 13.82
C ASP A 73 2.79 18.38 13.42
N ASP A 74 1.45 18.29 13.50
CA ASP A 74 0.69 17.09 13.16
C ASP A 74 0.24 17.07 11.69
N PHE A 75 0.58 18.08 10.89
CA PHE A 75 0.12 18.18 9.51
C PHE A 75 0.78 17.15 8.61
N VAL A 76 -0.06 16.33 8.00
CA VAL A 76 0.35 15.50 6.86
C VAL A 76 0.62 16.39 5.64
N LEU A 77 1.45 15.87 4.73
CA LEU A 77 1.94 16.60 3.56
C LEU A 77 0.82 17.25 2.72
N THR A 78 -0.32 16.57 2.57
CA THR A 78 -1.47 17.08 1.80
C THR A 78 -2.11 18.33 2.42
N ILE A 79 -2.16 18.42 3.75
CA ILE A 79 -2.65 19.61 4.48
C ILE A 79 -1.62 20.75 4.38
N ALA A 80 -0.35 20.44 4.62
CA ALA A 80 0.72 21.43 4.56
C ALA A 80 0.82 22.07 3.16
N LEU A 81 0.70 21.26 2.10
CA LEU A 81 0.66 21.74 0.73
C LEU A 81 -0.52 22.68 0.44
N SER A 82 -1.70 22.38 0.99
CA SER A 82 -2.89 23.23 0.83
C SER A 82 -2.68 24.61 1.46
N GLN A 83 -2.08 24.67 2.65
CA GLN A 83 -1.76 25.94 3.32
C GLN A 83 -0.67 26.73 2.59
N LEU A 84 0.37 26.05 2.11
CA LEU A 84 1.42 26.68 1.30
C LEU A 84 0.87 27.23 -0.01
N GLY A 85 -0.04 26.53 -0.67
CA GLY A 85 -0.71 26.99 -1.89
C GLY A 85 -1.45 28.32 -1.72
N GLY A 86 -2.04 28.57 -0.54
CA GLY A 86 -2.64 29.87 -0.21
C GLY A 86 -1.63 31.01 -0.06
N GLN A 87 -0.37 30.70 0.26
CA GLN A 87 0.74 31.63 0.44
C GLN A 87 1.68 31.69 -0.79
N ALA A 88 1.22 31.18 -1.94
CA ALA A 88 2.06 30.98 -3.13
C ALA A 88 2.75 32.23 -3.68
N GLY A 89 2.21 33.41 -3.38
CA GLY A 89 2.84 34.68 -3.76
C GLY A 89 4.13 35.01 -3.00
N GLU A 90 4.35 34.42 -1.81
CA GLU A 90 5.46 34.80 -0.92
C GLU A 90 6.70 33.92 -1.07
N GLY A 91 6.57 32.74 -1.69
CA GLY A 91 7.66 31.77 -1.78
C GLY A 91 7.45 30.65 -2.81
N PRO A 92 7.45 30.96 -4.12
CA PRO A 92 7.17 29.97 -5.17
C PRO A 92 8.13 28.76 -5.13
N ASN A 93 9.39 28.99 -4.76
CA ASN A 93 10.40 27.92 -4.64
C ASN A 93 10.01 26.85 -3.61
N LEU A 94 9.39 27.25 -2.49
CA LEU A 94 8.98 26.32 -1.43
C LEU A 94 7.83 25.42 -1.90
N ILE A 95 6.89 25.97 -2.67
CA ILE A 95 5.77 25.20 -3.23
C ILE A 95 6.27 24.21 -4.26
N PHE A 96 7.16 24.61 -5.17
CA PHE A 96 7.72 23.69 -6.16
C PHE A 96 8.49 22.54 -5.48
N ALA A 97 9.29 22.84 -4.46
CA ALA A 97 9.99 21.81 -3.69
C ALA A 97 9.01 20.84 -3.01
N ALA A 98 7.92 21.35 -2.42
CA ALA A 98 6.91 20.54 -1.76
C ALA A 98 6.12 19.66 -2.75
N ILE A 99 5.82 20.17 -3.96
CA ILE A 99 5.20 19.40 -5.05
C ILE A 99 6.14 18.27 -5.51
N VAL A 100 7.43 18.55 -5.66
CA VAL A 100 8.40 17.51 -6.04
C VAL A 100 8.44 16.40 -4.99
N LEU A 101 8.49 16.75 -3.70
CA LEU A 101 8.47 15.76 -2.62
C LEU A 101 7.19 14.93 -2.59
N SER A 102 6.03 15.56 -2.86
CA SER A 102 4.74 14.88 -2.84
C SER A 102 4.61 13.81 -3.91
N VAL A 103 5.28 13.98 -5.05
CA VAL A 103 5.32 13.01 -6.16
C VAL A 103 6.48 12.02 -6.01
N ALA A 104 7.66 12.49 -5.60
CA ALA A 104 8.88 11.68 -5.56
C ALA A 104 8.75 10.45 -4.63
N ILE A 105 8.08 10.61 -3.49
CA ILE A 105 7.93 9.53 -2.50
C ILE A 105 7.02 8.41 -3.05
N PRO A 106 5.77 8.68 -3.50
CA PRO A 106 4.95 7.69 -4.19
C PRO A 106 5.62 7.04 -5.39
N PHE A 107 6.33 7.83 -6.19
CA PHE A 107 7.03 7.33 -7.37
C PHE A 107 8.11 6.31 -7.00
N THR A 108 8.86 6.57 -5.92
CA THR A 108 9.87 5.64 -5.41
C THR A 108 9.23 4.34 -4.92
N VAL A 109 8.13 4.43 -4.16
CA VAL A 109 7.38 3.25 -3.71
C VAL A 109 6.88 2.43 -4.90
N PHE A 110 6.38 3.09 -5.95
CA PHE A 110 5.92 2.42 -7.17
C PHE A 110 7.04 1.66 -7.88
N ILE A 111 8.22 2.28 -8.06
CA ILE A 111 9.38 1.61 -8.68
C ILE A 111 9.78 0.36 -7.88
N LEU A 112 9.84 0.46 -6.55
CA LEU A 112 10.17 -0.68 -5.69
C LEU A 112 9.12 -1.80 -5.77
N ALA A 113 7.85 -1.43 -5.94
CA ALA A 113 6.75 -2.37 -6.07
C ALA A 113 6.64 -3.00 -7.48
N GLN A 114 7.20 -2.37 -8.51
CA GLN A 114 7.04 -2.75 -9.92
C GLN A 114 7.35 -4.23 -10.19
N ARG A 115 8.39 -4.80 -9.57
CA ARG A 115 8.76 -6.22 -9.73
C ARG A 115 7.63 -7.17 -9.33
N TYR A 116 6.88 -6.83 -8.29
CA TYR A 116 5.78 -7.66 -7.77
C TYR A 116 4.53 -7.59 -8.65
N PHE A 117 4.31 -6.46 -9.32
CA PHE A 117 3.24 -6.34 -10.31
C PHE A 117 3.50 -7.23 -11.53
N VAL A 118 4.76 -7.29 -12.00
CA VAL A 118 5.14 -8.09 -13.17
C VAL A 118 5.01 -9.60 -12.90
N GLU A 119 5.42 -10.08 -11.73
CA GLU A 119 5.31 -11.50 -11.34
C GLU A 119 3.84 -11.98 -11.21
N ASN A 120 2.93 -11.13 -10.71
CA ASN A 120 1.50 -11.44 -10.63
C ASN A 120 0.86 -11.60 -12.01
N VAL A 121 1.18 -10.69 -12.95
CA VAL A 121 0.60 -10.73 -14.30
C VAL A 121 1.07 -11.95 -15.07
N ALA A 122 2.36 -12.32 -14.95
CA ALA A 122 2.93 -13.50 -15.59
C ALA A 122 2.27 -14.81 -15.12
N THR A 123 1.94 -14.92 -13.83
CA THR A 123 1.27 -16.11 -13.27
C THR A 123 -0.19 -16.23 -13.72
N SER A 124 -0.85 -15.10 -14.02
CA SER A 124 -2.24 -15.10 -14.54
C SER A 124 -2.35 -15.48 -16.02
N GLY A 125 -1.26 -15.36 -16.79
CA GLY A 125 -1.21 -15.66 -18.23
C GLY A 125 -0.84 -17.10 -18.59
N ILE A 126 -0.43 -17.90 -17.60
CA ILE A 126 -0.13 -19.33 -17.77
C ILE A 126 -1.30 -20.13 -17.18
N LYS A 127 -2.41 -20.16 -17.91
CA LYS A 127 -3.52 -21.11 -17.74
C LYS A 127 -3.98 -21.58 -19.10
#